data_AF-A0A2K8SL92-F1
#
_entry.id   AF-A0A2K8SL92-F1
#
_cell.length_a   1.000
_cell.length_b   1.000
_cell.length_c   1.000
_cell.angle_alpha   90.00
_cell.angle_beta   90.00
_cell.angle_gamma   90.00
#
_symmetry.space_group_name_H-M   'P 1'
#
loop_
_entity.id
_entity.type
_entity.pdbx_description
1 polymer ?
#
loop_
_entity_poly.entity_id
_entity_poly.type
_entity_poly.pdbx_seq_one_letter_code
_entity_poly.pdbx_strand_id
1 'polypeptide(L)'
;MFQKYLKPLRDAVAERWLHRVSTPLAAIAEEQGSAVERLHRWFEQLMTLKRQKVLNEPELFATYSAIAQEARGVVQAHIDELVSQVAAIVESGISNNEFRVTDPQVAAKAVFQATVRFHHPAHASELSDPNIDTDFAQVWRLVVAGLVVGE
;
A
#
# COMPACT_ATOMS: atom_id res chain seq x y z
N MET A 1 -6.23 23.44 -26.53
CA MET A 1 -7.07 24.08 -25.50
C MET A 1 -7.86 23.06 -24.68
N PHE A 2 -8.52 22.07 -25.29
CA PHE A 2 -9.29 21.02 -24.59
C PHE A 2 -8.50 20.15 -23.58
N GLN A 3 -7.26 19.74 -23.90
CA GLN A 3 -6.46 18.92 -22.99
C GLN A 3 -6.04 19.64 -21.68
N LYS A 4 -5.99 20.99 -21.66
CA LYS A 4 -5.62 21.78 -20.47
C LYS A 4 -6.66 21.69 -19.35
N TYR A 5 -7.93 21.48 -19.68
CA TYR A 5 -9.03 21.38 -18.71
C TYR A 5 -9.32 19.94 -18.29
N LEU A 6 -8.88 18.97 -19.09
CA LEU A 6 -9.10 17.54 -18.82
C LEU A 6 -8.14 17.00 -17.77
N LYS A 7 -6.91 17.51 -17.70
CA LYS A 7 -5.90 17.07 -16.72
C LYS A 7 -6.33 17.34 -15.26
N PRO A 8 -6.75 18.55 -14.85
CA PRO A 8 -7.18 18.79 -13.46
C PRO A 8 -8.37 17.93 -13.03
N LEU A 9 -9.31 17.66 -13.95
CA LEU A 9 -10.44 16.78 -13.68
C LEU A 9 -10.00 15.32 -13.49
N ARG A 10 -9.12 14.82 -14.36
CA ARG A 10 -8.53 13.48 -14.26
C ARG A 10 -7.75 13.30 -12.96
N ASP A 11 -6.93 14.28 -12.60
CA ASP A 11 -6.14 14.29 -11.36
C ASP A 11 -7.09 14.23 -10.13
N ALA A 12 -8.11 15.08 -10.06
CA ALA A 12 -9.07 15.09 -8.95
C ALA A 12 -9.89 13.79 -8.83
N VAL A 13 -10.26 13.17 -9.96
CA VAL A 13 -10.94 11.87 -9.96
C VAL A 13 -10.02 10.77 -9.45
N ALA A 14 -8.76 10.75 -9.88
CA ALA A 14 -7.75 9.79 -9.41
C ALA A 14 -7.47 9.96 -7.91
N GLU A 15 -7.27 11.19 -7.43
CA GLU A 15 -7.07 11.52 -6.02
C GLU A 15 -8.21 10.98 -5.15
N ARG A 16 -9.46 11.32 -5.50
CA ARG A 16 -10.63 10.86 -4.73
C ARG A 16 -10.78 9.34 -4.73
N TRP A 17 -10.37 8.66 -5.79
CA TRP A 17 -10.43 7.21 -5.86
C TRP A 17 -9.33 6.55 -5.02
N LEU A 18 -8.11 7.08 -5.07
CA LEU A 18 -6.97 6.60 -4.29
C LEU A 18 -7.12 6.89 -2.80
N HIS A 19 -7.69 8.04 -2.43
CA HIS A 19 -7.94 8.38 -1.03
C HIS A 19 -8.88 7.39 -0.34
N ARG A 20 -9.88 6.85 -1.06
CA ARG A 20 -10.75 5.79 -0.53
C ARG A 20 -10.01 4.48 -0.20
N VAL A 21 -8.80 4.30 -0.75
CA VAL A 21 -7.92 3.19 -0.39
C VAL A 21 -7.08 3.55 0.84
N SER A 22 -6.57 4.78 0.93
CA SER A 22 -5.68 5.18 2.02
C SER A 22 -6.40 5.47 3.34
N THR A 23 -7.65 5.94 3.33
CA THR A 23 -8.38 6.29 4.57
C THR A 23 -8.55 5.10 5.54
N PRO A 24 -9.02 3.91 5.12
CA PRO A 24 -9.16 2.77 6.05
C PRO A 24 -7.82 2.29 6.60
N LEU A 25 -6.75 2.47 5.82
CA LEU A 25 -5.39 2.09 6.19
C LEU A 25 -4.78 3.04 7.22
N ALA A 26 -5.10 4.34 7.13
CA ALA A 26 -4.72 5.34 8.13
C ALA A 26 -5.28 4.99 9.51
N ALA A 27 -6.54 4.57 9.57
CA ALA A 27 -7.17 4.15 10.83
C ALA A 27 -6.39 3.01 11.51
N ILE A 28 -5.97 1.99 10.74
CA ILE A 28 -5.15 0.89 11.26
C ILE A 28 -3.79 1.37 11.77
N ALA A 29 -3.19 2.34 11.09
CA ALA A 29 -1.89 2.90 11.47
C ALA A 29 -1.96 3.70 12.79
N GLU A 30 -3.10 4.34 13.07
CA GLU A 30 -3.35 5.16 14.27
C GLU A 30 -3.83 4.35 15.49
N GLU A 31 -4.26 3.09 15.28
CA GLU A 31 -4.68 2.21 16.37
C GLU A 31 -3.56 2.00 17.39
N GLN A 32 -3.91 1.62 18.63
CA GLN A 32 -2.94 1.25 19.67
C GLN A 32 -2.72 -0.28 19.69
N GLY A 33 -1.64 -0.72 20.34
CA GLY A 33 -1.30 -2.14 20.47
C GLY A 33 -0.02 -2.52 19.74
N SER A 34 0.16 -3.81 19.45
CA SER A 34 1.39 -4.32 18.81
C SER A 34 1.58 -3.73 17.42
N ALA A 35 2.73 -3.12 17.20
CA ALA A 35 3.12 -2.63 15.89
C ALA A 35 3.25 -3.76 14.87
N VAL A 36 3.72 -4.95 15.28
CA VAL A 36 3.82 -6.13 14.40
C VAL A 36 2.45 -6.53 13.85
N GLU A 37 1.45 -6.64 14.73
CA GLU A 37 0.09 -7.03 14.37
C GLU A 37 -0.59 -5.96 13.50
N ARG A 38 -0.46 -4.68 13.89
CA ARG A 38 -1.00 -3.56 13.10
C ARG A 38 -0.41 -3.54 11.70
N LEU A 39 0.91 -3.72 11.57
CA LEU A 39 1.60 -3.69 10.29
C LEU A 39 1.12 -4.81 9.36
N HIS A 40 0.99 -6.04 9.90
CA HIS A 40 0.47 -7.17 9.11
C HIS A 40 -0.95 -6.89 8.62
N ARG A 41 -1.85 -6.51 9.54
CA ARG A 41 -3.25 -6.20 9.22
C ARG A 41 -3.36 -5.05 8.22
N TRP A 42 -2.48 -4.06 8.29
CA TRP A 42 -2.42 -2.96 7.33
C TRP A 42 -2.17 -3.48 5.90
N PHE A 43 -1.20 -4.40 5.72
CA PHE A 43 -0.93 -5.00 4.41
C PHE A 43 -2.05 -5.94 3.94
N GLU A 44 -2.61 -6.76 4.81
CA GLU A 44 -3.78 -7.61 4.48
C GLU A 44 -4.97 -6.76 4.01
N GLN A 45 -5.23 -5.64 4.69
CA GLN A 45 -6.30 -4.72 4.32
C GLN A 45 -6.00 -4.04 2.97
N LEU A 46 -4.76 -3.60 2.73
CA LEU A 46 -4.36 -3.03 1.44
C LEU A 46 -4.58 -4.03 0.30
N MET A 47 -4.13 -5.28 0.48
CA MET A 47 -4.32 -6.35 -0.49
C MET A 47 -5.81 -6.61 -0.76
N THR A 48 -6.61 -6.70 0.30
CA THR A 48 -8.07 -6.90 0.20
C THR A 48 -8.74 -5.77 -0.59
N LEU A 49 -8.44 -4.51 -0.26
CA LEU A 49 -9.01 -3.35 -0.95
C LEU A 49 -8.62 -3.31 -2.43
N LYS A 50 -7.35 -3.64 -2.75
CA LYS A 50 -6.87 -3.64 -4.14
C LYS A 50 -7.48 -4.80 -4.93
N ARG A 51 -7.57 -6.01 -4.36
CA ARG A 51 -8.21 -7.17 -4.99
C ARG A 51 -9.70 -6.95 -5.24
N GLN A 52 -10.43 -6.44 -4.25
CA GLN A 52 -11.86 -6.13 -4.43
C GLN A 52 -12.09 -5.16 -5.59
N LYS A 53 -11.25 -4.12 -5.71
CA LYS A 53 -11.33 -3.15 -6.81
C LYS A 53 -11.00 -3.77 -8.18
N VAL A 54 -10.01 -4.66 -8.24
CA VAL A 54 -9.63 -5.37 -9.47
C VAL A 54 -10.73 -6.33 -9.91
N LEU A 55 -11.31 -7.09 -8.98
CA LEU A 55 -12.23 -8.19 -9.26
C LEU A 55 -13.68 -7.72 -9.47
N ASN A 56 -14.15 -6.74 -8.68
CA ASN A 56 -15.56 -6.33 -8.70
C ASN A 56 -15.85 -5.26 -9.76
N GLU A 57 -14.83 -4.52 -10.21
CA GLU A 57 -15.00 -3.36 -11.07
C GLU A 57 -13.94 -3.33 -12.21
N PRO A 58 -13.74 -4.41 -12.99
CA PRO A 58 -12.62 -4.52 -13.93
C PRO A 58 -12.61 -3.44 -15.02
N GLU A 59 -13.77 -3.04 -15.55
CA GLU A 59 -13.86 -1.97 -16.57
C GLU A 59 -13.52 -0.59 -16.00
N LEU A 60 -13.99 -0.31 -14.78
CA LEU A 60 -13.64 0.90 -14.05
C LEU A 60 -12.16 0.88 -13.70
N PHE A 61 -11.61 -0.25 -13.26
CA PHE A 61 -10.20 -0.42 -12.95
C PHE A 61 -9.31 -0.19 -14.19
N ALA A 62 -9.67 -0.71 -15.37
CA ALA A 62 -8.95 -0.46 -16.60
C ALA A 62 -8.96 1.04 -16.98
N THR A 63 -10.12 1.68 -16.88
CA THR A 63 -10.29 3.11 -17.16
C THR A 63 -9.51 3.97 -16.16
N TYR A 64 -9.60 3.67 -14.86
CA TYR A 64 -8.89 4.37 -13.79
C TYR A 64 -7.39 4.13 -13.86
N SER A 65 -6.92 2.93 -14.22
CA SER A 65 -5.50 2.63 -14.41
C SER A 65 -4.91 3.46 -15.54
N ALA A 66 -5.63 3.64 -16.65
CA ALA A 66 -5.22 4.53 -17.73
C ALA A 66 -5.14 5.99 -17.27
N ILE A 67 -6.12 6.48 -16.51
CA ILE A 67 -6.12 7.84 -15.94
C ILE A 67 -4.97 8.02 -14.94
N ALA A 68 -4.72 7.04 -14.07
CA ALA A 68 -3.66 7.06 -13.08
C ALA A 68 -2.26 7.06 -13.73
N GLN A 69 -2.07 6.35 -14.84
CA GLN A 69 -0.80 6.36 -15.59
C GLN A 69 -0.47 7.74 -16.17
N GLU A 70 -1.49 8.52 -16.53
CA GLU A 70 -1.33 9.91 -16.98
C GLU A 70 -1.14 10.88 -15.80
N ALA A 71 -1.75 10.57 -14.64
CA ALA A 71 -1.66 11.34 -13.39
C ALA A 71 -0.52 10.88 -12.47
N ARG A 72 0.70 10.71 -13.01
CA ARG A 72 1.86 10.16 -12.27
C ARG A 72 2.14 10.85 -10.93
N GLY A 73 1.97 12.17 -10.86
CA GLY A 73 2.17 12.94 -9.63
C GLY A 73 1.18 12.56 -8.52
N VAL A 74 -0.09 12.34 -8.88
CA VAL A 74 -1.14 11.90 -7.95
C VAL A 74 -0.86 10.48 -7.44
N VAL A 75 -0.43 9.59 -8.34
CA VAL A 75 -0.05 8.21 -7.96
C VAL A 75 1.15 8.22 -7.02
N GLN A 76 2.16 9.03 -7.31
CA GLN A 76 3.34 9.12 -6.43
C GLN A 76 2.96 9.67 -5.05
N ALA A 77 2.15 10.73 -4.98
CA ALA A 77 1.67 11.27 -3.72
C ALA A 77 0.89 10.24 -2.89
N HIS A 78 0.09 9.39 -3.54
CA HIS A 78 -0.61 8.29 -2.88
C HIS A 78 0.35 7.21 -2.36
N ILE A 79 1.39 6.86 -3.13
CA ILE A 79 2.41 5.91 -2.67
C ILE A 79 3.15 6.48 -1.45
N ASP A 80 3.51 7.77 -1.50
CA ASP A 80 4.18 8.45 -0.40
C ASP A 80 3.28 8.50 0.85
N GLU A 81 1.97 8.73 0.70
CA GLU A 81 0.99 8.65 1.78
C GLU A 81 0.95 7.24 2.41
N LEU A 82 0.87 6.18 1.58
CA LEU A 82 0.88 4.80 2.06
C LEU A 82 2.18 4.45 2.79
N VAL A 83 3.34 4.83 2.24
CA VAL A 83 4.64 4.62 2.87
C VAL A 83 4.74 5.38 4.19
N SER A 84 4.20 6.60 4.27
CA SER A 84 4.17 7.37 5.52
C SER A 84 3.34 6.70 6.61
N GLN A 85 2.22 6.05 6.27
CA GLN A 85 1.42 5.28 7.24
C GLN A 85 2.20 4.07 7.77
N VAL A 86 2.87 3.32 6.88
CA VAL A 86 3.74 2.21 7.25
C VAL A 86 4.89 2.70 8.14
N ALA A 87 5.51 3.84 7.82
CA ALA A 87 6.57 4.43 8.62
C ALA A 87 6.12 4.80 10.04
N ALA A 88 4.90 5.33 10.20
CA ALA A 88 4.34 5.63 11.52
C ALA A 88 4.19 4.36 12.38
N ILE A 89 3.74 3.24 11.77
CA ILE A 89 3.65 1.95 12.48
C ILE A 89 5.05 1.45 12.86
N VAL A 90 6.02 1.56 11.96
CA VAL A 90 7.42 1.15 12.22
C VAL A 90 8.04 1.99 13.33
N GLU A 91 7.87 3.31 13.32
CA GLU A 91 8.35 4.23 14.36
C GLU A 91 7.75 3.90 15.73
N SER A 92 6.46 3.60 15.78
CA SER A 92 5.80 3.13 17.00
C SER A 92 6.39 1.80 17.49
N GLY A 93 6.68 0.86 16.57
CA GLY A 93 7.30 -0.41 16.92
C GLY A 93 8.73 -0.27 17.44
N ILE A 94 9.53 0.65 16.90
CA ILE A 94 10.86 0.98 17.44
C ILE A 94 10.73 1.55 18.86
N SER A 95 9.81 2.50 19.06
CA SER A 95 9.56 3.12 20.37
C SER A 95 9.15 2.10 21.43
N ASN A 96 8.48 1.03 21.02
CA ASN A 96 8.03 -0.07 21.89
C ASN A 96 9.03 -1.26 21.94
N ASN A 97 10.20 -1.17 21.30
CA ASN A 97 11.19 -2.25 21.17
C ASN A 97 10.67 -3.52 20.44
N GLU A 98 9.63 -3.38 19.62
CA GLU A 98 9.12 -4.45 18.75
C GLU A 98 9.95 -4.57 17.45
N PHE A 99 10.55 -3.46 16.99
CA PHE A 99 11.42 -3.42 15.80
C PHE A 99 12.80 -2.85 16.13
N ARG A 100 13.81 -3.27 15.38
CA ARG A 100 15.23 -2.90 15.54
C ARG A 100 15.83 -2.35 14.24
N VAL A 101 15.15 -1.42 13.58
CA VAL A 101 15.65 -0.78 12.36
C VAL A 101 16.11 0.65 12.63
N THR A 102 17.12 1.13 11.91
CA THR A 102 17.73 2.45 12.15
C THR A 102 16.86 3.60 11.63
N ASP A 103 16.25 3.45 10.46
CA ASP A 103 15.46 4.49 9.81
C ASP A 103 14.04 3.95 9.48
N PRO A 104 12.99 4.45 10.16
CA PRO A 104 11.61 4.01 9.93
C PRO A 104 11.13 4.22 8.50
N GLN A 105 11.54 5.31 7.84
CA GLN A 105 11.11 5.65 6.49
C GLN A 105 11.77 4.73 5.46
N VAL A 106 13.08 4.46 5.62
CA VAL A 106 13.79 3.51 4.77
C VAL A 106 13.21 2.11 4.92
N ALA A 107 12.97 1.66 6.16
CA ALA A 107 12.36 0.37 6.43
C ALA A 107 10.94 0.27 5.84
N ALA A 108 10.09 1.28 6.04
CA ALA A 108 8.74 1.32 5.50
C ALA A 108 8.73 1.23 3.97
N LYS A 109 9.61 1.99 3.30
CA LYS A 109 9.76 1.91 1.84
C LYS A 109 10.20 0.51 1.41
N ALA A 110 11.17 -0.09 2.09
CA ALA A 110 11.65 -1.43 1.77
C ALA A 110 10.55 -2.49 1.92
N VAL A 111 9.80 -2.46 3.02
CA VAL A 111 8.65 -3.35 3.27
C VAL A 111 7.58 -3.17 2.20
N PHE A 112 7.23 -1.93 1.85
CA PHE A 112 6.25 -1.63 0.80
C PHE A 112 6.70 -2.17 -0.56
N GLN A 113 7.98 -2.00 -0.91
CA GLN A 113 8.56 -2.52 -2.16
C GLN A 113 8.60 -4.05 -2.21
N ALA A 114 8.98 -4.70 -1.10
CA ALA A 114 9.02 -6.16 -0.99
C ALA A 114 7.65 -6.82 -1.20
N THR A 115 6.57 -6.07 -0.97
CA THR A 115 5.19 -6.57 -1.03
C THR A 115 4.40 -6.10 -2.27
N VAL A 116 5.03 -5.36 -3.19
CA VAL A 116 4.37 -4.77 -4.39
C VAL A 116 3.55 -5.79 -5.18
N ARG A 117 4.07 -7.01 -5.35
CA ARG A 117 3.38 -8.09 -6.09
C ARG A 117 1.96 -8.35 -5.59
N PHE A 118 1.72 -8.17 -4.30
CA PHE A 118 0.48 -8.60 -3.65
C PHE A 118 -0.63 -7.55 -3.65
N HIS A 119 -0.31 -6.28 -3.94
CA HIS A 119 -1.27 -5.18 -3.88
C HIS A 119 -1.24 -4.25 -5.10
N HIS A 120 -0.17 -4.25 -5.88
CA HIS A 120 -0.02 -3.29 -6.95
C HIS A 120 -0.87 -3.66 -8.18
N PRO A 121 -1.61 -2.68 -8.76
CA PRO A 121 -2.45 -2.87 -9.94
C PRO A 121 -1.82 -3.60 -11.13
N ALA A 122 -0.53 -3.40 -11.39
CA ALA A 122 0.18 -4.05 -12.49
C ALA A 122 0.24 -5.58 -12.37
N HIS A 123 0.05 -6.12 -11.17
CA HIS A 123 0.00 -7.56 -10.90
C HIS A 123 -1.43 -8.10 -10.84
N ALA A 124 -2.44 -7.33 -11.30
CA ALA A 124 -3.85 -7.71 -11.21
C ALA A 124 -4.16 -9.12 -11.75
N SER A 125 -3.48 -9.55 -12.82
CA SER A 125 -3.62 -10.89 -13.39
C SER A 125 -3.08 -12.01 -12.49
N GLU A 126 -2.17 -11.69 -11.58
CA GLU A 126 -1.59 -12.63 -10.60
C GLU A 126 -2.38 -12.68 -9.30
N LEU A 127 -3.22 -11.67 -9.03
CA LEU A 127 -3.96 -11.57 -7.76
C LEU A 127 -5.05 -12.65 -7.60
N SER A 128 -5.41 -13.35 -8.68
CA SER A 128 -6.33 -14.51 -8.66
C SER A 128 -5.61 -15.85 -8.52
N ASP A 129 -4.28 -15.87 -8.42
CA ASP A 129 -3.52 -17.10 -8.17
C ASP A 129 -3.95 -17.71 -6.83
N PRO A 130 -4.36 -18.99 -6.76
CA PRO A 130 -4.77 -19.62 -5.51
C PRO A 130 -3.68 -19.64 -4.43
N ASN A 131 -2.41 -19.49 -4.80
CA ASN A 131 -1.28 -19.47 -3.87
C ASN A 131 -0.90 -18.07 -3.38
N ILE A 132 -1.52 -17.00 -3.89
CA ILE A 132 -1.11 -15.61 -3.64
C ILE A 132 -1.03 -15.27 -2.14
N ASP A 133 -1.91 -15.83 -1.33
CA ASP A 133 -1.94 -15.60 0.12
C ASP A 133 -0.85 -16.40 0.85
N THR A 134 -0.55 -17.61 0.37
CA THR A 134 0.55 -18.42 0.89
C THR A 134 1.89 -17.76 0.56
N ASP A 135 2.06 -17.27 -0.67
CA ASP A 135 3.26 -16.54 -1.09
C ASP A 135 3.46 -15.26 -0.28
N PHE A 136 2.39 -14.49 -0.06
CA PHE A 136 2.44 -13.29 0.79
C PHE A 136 2.89 -13.65 2.20
N ALA A 137 2.29 -14.68 2.81
CA ALA A 137 2.66 -15.10 4.15
C ALA A 137 4.13 -15.52 4.27
N GLN A 138 4.72 -16.13 3.23
CA GLN A 138 6.13 -16.49 3.20
C GLN A 138 7.04 -15.26 3.13
N VAL A 139 6.75 -14.32 2.21
CA VAL A 139 7.49 -13.06 2.11
C VAL A 139 7.37 -12.25 3.40
N TRP A 140 6.17 -12.17 3.95
CA TRP A 140 5.87 -11.44 5.17
C TRP A 140 6.71 -11.92 6.36
N ARG A 141 6.85 -13.24 6.55
CA ARG A 141 7.68 -13.80 7.62
C ARG A 141 9.14 -13.36 7.52
N LEU A 142 9.70 -13.33 6.32
CA LEU A 142 11.08 -12.88 6.10
C LEU A 142 11.22 -11.39 6.39
N VAL A 143 10.27 -10.59 5.91
CA VAL A 143 10.25 -9.14 6.12
C VAL A 143 10.16 -8.79 7.61
N VAL A 144 9.21 -9.39 8.34
CA VAL A 144 9.06 -9.13 9.79
C VAL A 144 10.27 -9.61 10.58
N ALA A 145 10.86 -10.76 10.23
CA ALA A 145 12.09 -11.22 10.88
C ALA A 145 13.23 -10.20 10.71
N GLY A 146 13.37 -9.59 9.53
CA GLY A 146 14.33 -8.51 9.28
C GLY A 146 14.05 -7.27 10.13
N LEU A 147 12.79 -6.89 10.31
CA LEU A 147 12.40 -5.75 11.15
C LEU A 147 12.71 -5.97 12.63
N VAL A 148 12.62 -7.20 13.14
CA VAL A 148 12.83 -7.54 14.56
C VAL A 148 14.31 -7.71 14.91
N VAL A 149 15.11 -8.25 14.00
CA VAL A 149 16.54 -8.53 14.28
C VAL A 149 17.39 -7.27 14.12
N GLY A 150 17.09 -6.42 13.14
CA GLY A 150 17.90 -5.24 12.82
C GLY A 150 19.22 -5.56 12.12
N GLU A 151 19.74 -4.61 11.35
CA GLU A 151 21.15 -4.60 10.92
C GLU A 151 22.04 -3.96 12.00
#